data_AF-A0A8R1WCG7-F1
#
_entry.id   AF-A0A8R1WCG7-F1
#
_cell.length_a   1.000
_cell.length_b   1.000
_cell.length_c   1.000
_cell.angle_alpha   90.00
_cell.angle_beta   90.00
_cell.angle_gamma   90.00
#
_symmetry.space_group_name_H-M   'P 1'
#
loop_
_entity.id
_entity.type
_entity.pdbx_description
1 polymer ?
#
loop_
_entity_poly.entity_id
_entity_poly.type
_entity_poly.pdbx_seq_one_letter_code
_entity_poly.pdbx_strand_id
1 'polypeptide(L)'
;MKWWTGLWLNEGFAEYAGLRGLDFLFPESKYFQVKNVKNFLLVLDQDSLQSAHPLAVAIGKPDEIAPISADPITFAKGPILLHMMNTFLGENTFKQSVRNYIHKYKFSNAEQDDLWCSLTEEAHRQGTLDKI
;
A
#
# COMPACT_ATOMS: atom_id res chain seq x y z
N MET A 1 -11.09 5.53 -2.72
CA MET A 1 -11.28 5.78 -1.27
C MET A 1 -12.69 6.26 -0.96
N LYS A 2 -13.29 5.87 0.17
CA LYS A 2 -14.56 6.44 0.69
C LYS A 2 -14.37 7.79 1.40
N TRP A 3 -13.21 7.98 2.04
CA TRP A 3 -12.83 9.20 2.75
C TRP A 3 -11.30 9.37 2.77
N TRP A 4 -10.83 10.53 3.24
CA TRP A 4 -9.41 10.90 3.29
C TRP A 4 -8.55 10.03 4.22
N THR A 5 -9.17 9.28 5.14
CA THR A 5 -8.48 8.24 5.91
C THR A 5 -7.85 7.15 5.03
N GLY A 6 -8.36 6.96 3.79
CA GLY A 6 -7.78 6.07 2.79
C GLY A 6 -6.73 6.71 1.87
N LEU A 7 -6.25 7.93 2.15
CA LEU A 7 -5.28 8.64 1.31
C LEU A 7 -3.99 7.82 1.13
N TRP A 8 -3.47 7.25 2.22
CA TRP A 8 -2.26 6.42 2.20
C TRP A 8 -2.36 5.26 1.21
N LEU A 9 -3.56 4.68 1.03
CA LEU A 9 -3.76 3.55 0.15
C LEU A 9 -3.75 3.99 -1.32
N ASN A 10 -4.33 5.15 -1.63
CA ASN A 10 -4.26 5.70 -2.98
C ASN A 10 -2.81 6.04 -3.37
N GLU A 11 -2.14 6.88 -2.56
CA GLU A 11 -0.78 7.35 -2.85
C GLU A 11 0.25 6.22 -2.74
N GLY A 12 0.14 5.40 -1.70
CA GLY A 12 1.03 4.26 -1.50
C GLY A 12 0.90 3.21 -2.60
N PHE A 13 -0.31 2.97 -3.12
CA PHE A 13 -0.50 2.09 -4.27
C PHE A 13 0.05 2.71 -5.56
N ALA A 14 -0.15 4.01 -5.78
CA ALA A 14 0.39 4.71 -6.95
C ALA A 14 1.93 4.65 -6.99
N GLU A 15 2.59 4.95 -5.87
CA GLU A 15 4.05 4.86 -5.74
C GLU A 15 4.52 3.40 -5.94
N TYR A 16 3.86 2.44 -5.28
CA TYR A 16 4.24 1.03 -5.43
C TYR A 16 4.09 0.54 -6.88
N ALA A 17 2.95 0.79 -7.51
CA ALA A 17 2.70 0.40 -8.89
C ALA A 17 3.66 1.09 -9.87
N GLY A 18 3.95 2.38 -9.65
CA GLY A 18 4.92 3.14 -10.44
C GLY A 18 6.33 2.53 -10.35
N LEU A 19 6.80 2.22 -9.15
CA LEU A 19 8.10 1.60 -8.94
C LEU A 19 8.19 0.19 -9.53
N ARG A 20 7.14 -0.63 -9.39
CA ARG A 20 7.07 -1.96 -10.02
C ARG A 20 7.02 -1.86 -11.54
N GLY A 21 6.34 -0.85 -12.08
CA GLY A 21 6.32 -0.56 -13.52
C GLY A 21 7.69 -0.18 -14.05
N LEU A 22 8.44 0.66 -13.33
CA LEU A 22 9.81 1.02 -13.67
C LEU A 22 10.75 -0.20 -13.60
N ASP A 23 10.64 -1.03 -12.57
CA ASP A 23 11.42 -2.27 -12.43
C ASP A 23 11.14 -3.25 -13.57
N PHE A 24 9.89 -3.31 -14.06
CA PHE A 24 9.51 -4.11 -15.21
C PHE A 24 10.08 -3.59 -16.53
N LEU A 25 10.06 -2.27 -16.73
CA LEU A 25 10.52 -1.64 -17.98
C LEU A 25 12.05 -1.52 -18.06
N PHE A 26 12.73 -1.28 -16.93
CA PHE A 26 14.17 -1.04 -16.84
C PHE A 26 14.81 -1.85 -15.69
N PRO A 27 14.78 -3.19 -15.75
CA PRO A 27 15.23 -4.07 -14.67
C PRO A 27 16.74 -3.98 -14.35
N GLU A 28 17.54 -3.47 -15.29
CA GLU A 28 18.97 -3.20 -15.14
C GLU A 28 19.26 -2.00 -14.24
N SER A 29 18.33 -1.04 -14.15
CA SER A 29 18.51 0.18 -13.33
C SER A 29 18.61 -0.11 -11.83
N LYS A 30 18.03 -1.25 -11.39
CA LYS A 30 17.83 -1.62 -9.98
C LYS A 30 17.17 -0.52 -9.12
N TYR A 31 16.42 0.37 -9.77
CA TYR A 31 15.87 1.54 -9.11
C TYR A 31 14.89 1.17 -8.00
N PHE A 32 13.98 0.22 -8.27
CA PHE A 32 13.02 -0.25 -7.28
C PHE A 32 13.71 -0.76 -6.01
N GLN A 33 14.74 -1.58 -6.15
CA GLN A 33 15.46 -2.19 -5.03
C GLN A 33 16.14 -1.12 -4.18
N VAL A 34 16.84 -0.18 -4.82
CA VAL A 34 17.49 0.95 -4.12
C VAL A 34 16.46 1.84 -3.43
N LYS A 35 15.38 2.21 -4.12
CA LYS A 35 14.31 3.07 -3.59
C LYS A 35 13.56 2.39 -2.45
N ASN A 36 13.26 1.10 -2.57
CA ASN A 36 12.58 0.30 -1.55
C ASN A 36 13.42 0.20 -0.27
N VAL A 37 14.72 -0.07 -0.37
CA VAL A 37 15.61 -0.06 0.81
C VAL A 37 15.71 1.32 1.45
N LYS A 38 15.85 2.38 0.66
CA LYS A 38 15.89 3.76 1.18
C LYS A 38 14.60 4.14 1.91
N ASN A 39 13.45 3.85 1.31
CA ASN A 39 12.14 4.10 1.92
C ASN A 39 11.95 3.25 3.19
N PHE A 40 12.38 1.98 3.18
CA PHE A 40 12.28 1.12 4.35
C PHE A 40 13.07 1.65 5.55
N LEU A 41 14.32 2.08 5.33
CA LEU A 41 15.16 2.67 6.38
C LEU A 41 14.58 4.00 6.91
N LEU A 42 14.08 4.85 6.02
CA LEU A 42 13.39 6.10 6.40
C LEU A 42 12.15 5.80 7.26
N VAL A 43 11.35 4.81 6.88
CA VAL A 43 10.15 4.42 7.62
C VAL A 43 10.52 3.89 8.99
N LEU A 44 11.51 3.00 9.11
CA LEU A 44 11.93 2.48 10.42
C LEU A 44 12.44 3.58 11.36
N ASP A 45 13.18 4.56 10.84
CA ASP A 45 13.66 5.70 11.62
C ASP A 45 12.49 6.55 12.13
N GLN A 46 11.61 6.98 11.23
CA GLN A 46 10.54 7.92 11.57
C GLN A 46 9.38 7.27 12.35
N ASP A 47 9.04 6.02 12.04
CA ASP A 47 7.95 5.27 12.70
C ASP A 47 8.33 4.79 14.12
N SER A 48 9.61 4.94 14.50
CA SER A 48 10.09 4.66 15.87
C SER A 48 9.90 5.83 16.84
N LEU A 49 9.57 7.03 16.33
CA LEU A 49 9.42 8.24 17.12
C LEU A 49 8.07 8.27 17.86
N GLN A 50 8.04 8.91 19.03
CA GLN A 50 6.78 9.12 19.77
C GLN A 50 5.77 9.99 19.01
N SER A 51 6.25 10.83 18.09
CA SER A 51 5.42 11.67 17.22
C SER A 51 4.86 10.93 16.00
N ALA A 52 5.21 9.65 15.81
CA ALA A 52 4.69 8.85 14.71
C ALA A 52 3.16 8.67 14.83
N HIS A 53 2.53 8.40 13.70
CA HIS A 53 1.09 8.19 13.62
C HIS A 53 0.75 6.95 12.75
N PRO A 54 -0.47 6.39 12.91
CA PRO A 54 -0.95 5.33 12.03
C PRO A 54 -0.99 5.76 10.56
N LEU A 55 -0.87 4.81 9.63
CA LEU A 55 -1.09 5.05 8.20
C LEU A 55 -2.50 5.60 7.90
N ALA A 56 -3.50 4.99 8.54
CA ALA A 56 -4.88 5.42 8.46
C ALA A 56 -5.15 6.48 9.54
N VAL A 57 -5.02 7.74 9.18
CA VAL A 57 -5.31 8.88 10.07
C VAL A 57 -6.79 9.24 9.98
N ALA A 58 -7.45 9.39 11.14
CA ALA A 58 -8.83 9.87 11.19
C ALA A 58 -8.89 11.36 10.80
N ILE A 59 -9.67 11.68 9.76
CA ILE A 59 -9.85 13.04 9.25
C ILE A 59 -11.27 13.49 9.52
N GLY A 60 -11.45 14.53 10.32
CA GLY A 60 -12.77 15.12 10.58
C GLY A 60 -13.17 16.11 9.49
N LYS A 61 -12.22 16.94 9.05
CA LYS A 61 -12.44 18.01 8.06
C LYS A 61 -11.40 17.98 6.94
N PRO A 62 -11.76 18.31 5.69
CA PRO A 62 -10.81 18.36 4.58
C PRO A 62 -9.58 19.24 4.82
N ASP A 63 -9.69 20.33 5.58
CA ASP A 63 -8.54 21.22 5.84
C ASP A 63 -7.44 20.55 6.69
N GLU A 64 -7.75 19.43 7.36
CA GLU A 64 -6.79 18.62 8.13
C GLU A 64 -5.91 17.74 7.22
N ILE A 65 -6.20 17.67 5.92
CA ILE A 65 -5.44 16.85 4.95
C ILE A 65 -4.04 17.44 4.72
N ALA A 66 -3.92 18.78 4.64
CA ALA A 66 -2.69 19.46 4.24
C ALA A 66 -1.42 18.95 4.99
N PRO A 67 -1.40 18.90 6.33
CA PRO A 67 -0.23 18.40 7.06
C PRO A 67 0.07 16.91 6.78
N ILE A 68 -0.95 16.09 6.55
CA ILE A 68 -0.79 14.64 6.30
C ILE A 68 -0.34 14.37 4.86
N SER A 69 -0.84 15.15 3.91
CA SER A 69 -0.36 15.11 2.52
C SER A 69 1.06 15.65 2.35
N ALA A 70 1.59 16.34 3.36
CA ALA A 70 2.98 16.80 3.39
C ALA A 70 3.90 15.88 4.21
N ASP A 71 3.34 14.88 4.90
CA ASP A 71 4.10 13.94 5.72
C ASP A 71 4.83 12.90 4.83
N PRO A 72 6.17 12.87 4.85
CA PRO A 72 6.96 11.92 4.08
C PRO A 72 6.67 10.44 4.43
N ILE A 73 6.22 10.15 5.66
CA ILE A 73 5.93 8.80 6.11
C ILE A 73 4.72 8.24 5.37
N THR A 74 3.67 9.03 5.18
CA THR A 74 2.45 8.62 4.47
C THR A 74 2.75 8.07 3.06
N PHE A 75 3.69 8.69 2.34
CA PHE A 75 4.11 8.25 1.00
C PHE A 75 5.16 7.12 1.00
N ALA A 76 6.01 7.06 2.03
CA ALA A 76 7.07 6.05 2.11
C ALA A 76 6.58 4.72 2.69
N LYS A 77 5.68 4.74 3.69
CA LYS A 77 5.23 3.56 4.43
C LYS A 77 4.17 2.75 3.70
N GLY A 78 3.28 3.40 2.96
CA GLY A 78 2.27 2.75 2.11
C GLY A 78 2.85 1.73 1.10
N PRO A 79 3.79 2.10 0.21
CA PRO A 79 4.35 1.18 -0.77
C PRO A 79 5.18 0.07 -0.12
N ILE A 80 5.81 0.33 1.02
CA ILE A 80 6.52 -0.68 1.81
C ILE A 80 5.55 -1.73 2.33
N LEU A 81 4.42 -1.32 2.92
CA LEU A 81 3.40 -2.26 3.40
C LEU A 81 2.84 -3.10 2.25
N LEU A 82 2.54 -2.48 1.10
CA LEU A 82 2.08 -3.23 -0.09
C LEU A 82 3.13 -4.21 -0.61
N HIS A 83 4.41 -3.82 -0.61
CA HIS A 83 5.49 -4.72 -0.97
C HIS A 83 5.64 -5.89 0.02
N MET A 84 5.48 -5.64 1.32
CA MET A 84 5.45 -6.69 2.35
C MET A 84 4.29 -7.65 2.11
N MET A 85 3.09 -7.16 1.84
CA MET A 85 1.93 -8.01 1.52
C MET A 85 2.14 -8.84 0.26
N ASN A 86 2.75 -8.26 -0.77
CA ASN A 86 3.11 -9.00 -1.99
C ASN A 86 4.14 -10.11 -1.73
N THR A 87 5.14 -9.83 -0.89
CA THR A 87 6.16 -10.82 -0.50
C THR A 87 5.57 -11.91 0.40
N PHE A 88 4.69 -11.53 1.33
CA PHE A 88 4.05 -12.45 2.27
C PHE A 88 3.07 -13.42 1.57
N LEU A 89 2.21 -12.91 0.68
CA LEU A 89 1.19 -13.72 0.00
C LEU A 89 1.69 -14.40 -1.27
N GLY A 90 2.83 -13.96 -1.79
CA GLY A 90 3.32 -14.33 -3.11
C GLY A 90 2.74 -13.45 -4.23
N GLU A 91 3.54 -13.24 -5.27
CA GLU A 91 3.24 -12.29 -6.34
C GLU A 91 1.96 -12.63 -7.12
N ASN A 92 1.72 -13.92 -7.39
CA ASN A 92 0.53 -14.36 -8.11
C ASN A 92 -0.75 -14.05 -7.34
N THR A 93 -0.81 -14.45 -6.06
CA THR A 93 -1.96 -14.18 -5.18
C THR A 93 -2.19 -12.69 -5.03
N PHE A 94 -1.14 -11.91 -4.74
CA PHE A 94 -1.26 -10.46 -4.57
C PHE A 94 -1.79 -9.77 -5.84
N LYS A 95 -1.19 -10.06 -7.01
CA LYS A 95 -1.64 -9.48 -8.29
C LYS A 95 -3.09 -9.85 -8.59
N GLN A 96 -3.48 -11.11 -8.40
CA GLN A 96 -4.85 -11.54 -8.65
C GLN A 96 -5.85 -10.87 -7.70
N SER A 97 -5.48 -10.74 -6.42
CA SER A 97 -6.27 -10.04 -5.41
C SER A 97 -6.52 -8.58 -5.77
N VAL A 98 -5.47 -7.86 -6.19
CA VAL A 98 -5.55 -6.46 -6.62
C VAL A 98 -6.45 -6.32 -7.85
N ARG A 99 -6.34 -7.24 -8.82
CA ARG A 99 -7.25 -7.28 -9.98
C ARG A 99 -8.70 -7.47 -9.55
N ASN A 100 -8.97 -8.42 -8.65
CA ASN A 100 -10.30 -8.69 -8.12
C ASN A 100 -10.86 -7.46 -7.38
N TYR A 101 -10.06 -6.83 -6.51
CA TYR A 101 -10.40 -5.60 -5.80
C TYR A 101 -10.79 -4.47 -6.77
N ILE A 102 -9.95 -4.17 -7.75
CA ILE A 102 -10.23 -3.12 -8.75
C ILE A 102 -11.51 -3.43 -9.53
N HIS A 103 -11.74 -4.69 -9.91
CA HIS A 103 -12.95 -5.09 -10.63
C HIS A 103 -14.22 -5.02 -9.77
N LYS A 104 -14.13 -5.36 -8.48
CA LYS A 104 -15.24 -5.35 -7.53
C LYS A 104 -15.72 -3.93 -7.22
N TYR A 105 -14.79 -2.99 -7.07
CA TYR A 105 -15.09 -1.59 -6.71
C TYR A 105 -14.99 -0.60 -7.88
N LYS A 106 -14.94 -1.10 -9.13
CA LYS A 106 -14.93 -0.23 -10.32
C LYS A 106 -16.13 0.72 -10.31
N PHE A 107 -15.89 1.99 -10.65
CA PHE A 107 -16.91 3.05 -10.65
C PHE A 107 -17.58 3.30 -9.29
N SER A 108 -16.97 2.85 -8.20
CA SER A 108 -17.44 3.03 -6.83
C SER A 108 -16.28 3.45 -5.91
N ASN A 109 -16.58 3.60 -4.62
CA ASN A 109 -15.59 3.88 -3.58
C ASN A 109 -15.28 2.60 -2.79
N ALA A 110 -14.05 2.51 -2.30
CA ALA A 110 -13.56 1.43 -1.45
C ALA A 110 -12.74 2.00 -0.29
N GLU A 111 -12.55 1.22 0.76
CA GLU A 111 -11.70 1.52 1.91
C GLU A 111 -10.63 0.45 2.14
N GLN A 112 -9.76 0.63 3.13
CA GLN A 112 -8.66 -0.31 3.36
C GLN A 112 -9.12 -1.74 3.65
N ASP A 113 -10.23 -1.90 4.38
CA ASP A 113 -10.74 -3.22 4.74
C ASP A 113 -11.26 -3.98 3.52
N ASP A 114 -11.73 -3.27 2.50
CA ASP A 114 -12.14 -3.86 1.21
C ASP A 114 -10.93 -4.51 0.49
N LEU A 115 -9.74 -3.91 0.60
CA LEU A 115 -8.49 -4.48 0.10
C LEU A 115 -8.10 -5.72 0.92
N TRP A 116 -8.15 -5.63 2.25
CA TRP A 116 -7.81 -6.75 3.14
C TRP A 116 -8.71 -7.97 2.92
N CYS A 117 -10.01 -7.74 2.73
CA CYS A 117 -10.95 -8.78 2.34
C CYS A 117 -10.54 -9.43 1.01
N SER A 118 -10.23 -8.61 0.01
CA SER A 118 -9.85 -9.11 -1.32
C SER A 118 -8.55 -9.93 -1.31
N LEU A 119 -7.54 -9.50 -0.52
CA LEU A 119 -6.30 -10.27 -0.32
C LEU A 119 -6.57 -11.59 0.38
N THR A 120 -7.38 -11.58 1.43
CA THR A 120 -7.71 -12.78 2.23
C THR A 120 -8.49 -13.79 1.40
N GLU A 121 -9.51 -13.35 0.68
CA GLU A 121 -10.33 -14.20 -0.19
C GLU A 121 -9.49 -14.94 -1.23
N GLU A 122 -8.57 -14.24 -1.89
CA GLU A 122 -7.70 -14.84 -2.91
C GLU A 122 -6.60 -15.70 -2.29
N ALA A 123 -6.05 -15.32 -1.14
CA ALA A 123 -5.05 -16.12 -0.42
C ALA A 123 -5.63 -17.48 0.01
N HIS A 124 -6.85 -17.49 0.53
CA HIS A 124 -7.57 -18.74 0.83
C HIS A 124 -7.92 -19.56 -0.42
N ARG A 125 -8.14 -18.90 -1.56
CA ARG A 125 -8.41 -19.57 -2.84
C ARG A 125 -7.16 -20.25 -3.40
N GLN A 126 -6.00 -19.60 -3.27
CA GLN A 126 -4.71 -20.13 -3.77
C GLN A 126 -3.97 -20.98 -2.73
N GLY A 127 -4.47 -21.04 -1.49
CA GLY A 127 -3.83 -21.78 -0.41
C GLY A 127 -2.52 -21.16 0.08
N THR A 128 -2.34 -19.84 -0.11
CA THR A 128 -1.17 -19.11 0.41
C THR A 128 -1.38 -18.59 1.83
N LEU A 129 -2.60 -18.69 2.35
CA LEU A 129 -2.94 -18.47 3.75
C LEU A 129 -3.85 -19.61 4.22
N ASP A 130 -3.57 -20.15 5.40
CA ASP A 130 -4.39 -21.18 6.02
C ASP A 130 -5.77 -20.63 6.42
N LYS A 131 -6.81 -21.44 6.26
CA LYS A 131 -8.15 -21.11 6.75
C LYS A 131 -8.18 -21.37 8.26
N ILE A 132 -8.48 -20.33 9.04
CA ILE A 132 -8.71 -20.41 10.49
C ILE A 132 -10.10 -20.99 10.76
#